data_AF-A0AAP5IDU4-F1
#
_entry.id   AF-A0AAP5IDU4-F1
#
_cell.length_a   1.000
_cell.length_b   1.000
_cell.length_c   1.000
_cell.angle_alpha   90.00
_cell.angle_beta   90.00
_cell.angle_gamma   90.00
#
_symmetry.space_group_name_H-M   'P 1'
#
loop_
_entity.id
_entity.type
_entity.pdbx_description
1 polymer ?
#
loop_
_entity_poly.entity_id
_entity_poly.type
_entity_poly.pdbx_seq_one_letter_code
_entity_poly.pdbx_strand_id
1 'polypeptide(L)'
;MSVNPNPDEATRRELLLKAAQCYIKAGWLADACRVWEQIGEYQQAAQTYEEQSLWEQAAQCYTKAKNWSNAARCYLICEQPQAAVDSWLEAGDTLQAAWILADSLQQIYSVRAQLTNFIPQNPTQAIEIELITARCEASRRKKSQSAIRLRQQLDPLLTQSQQHLYTWALRIAQVLNRPDLTALIYATAYRAKIPNASEQWEKWAIATLGDATGVPKPEESEGLKPYEFEVATVNRRGEIITKAWRQARYFTEYLLNGIGLEMVYIPGGTFMMGSPDTEEKNEWSQGKEVPQHSVTIQPFYMGKYQITQAQWRAVANMPKIQRDLNPDPSYCKGENRPVEQVSWDDAVEFCQRLSVFTNREYTLPSEAQWEYAARAGSTTPFHYGETITSQLANYNANETYAEEPPGEYREQTTPVGSFPPNSFGLYDMHGNVREWCADPWHDNYEGAPSDGRVWVDDDTENNYYILRGGAWPYRPGYCRSASRNSYNRRDNINGNVGFRVSCGVGRT
;
A
#
# COMPACT_ATOMS: atom_id res chain seq x y z
N MET A 1 50.17 -52.30 12.61
CA MET A 1 49.24 -51.14 12.65
C MET A 1 49.28 -50.50 11.28
N SER A 2 48.20 -50.66 10.50
CA SER A 2 48.10 -50.10 9.15
C SER A 2 48.15 -48.58 9.20
N VAL A 3 49.15 -48.01 8.55
CA VAL A 3 49.23 -46.58 8.27
C VAL A 3 48.07 -46.25 7.33
N ASN A 4 47.13 -45.45 7.81
CA ASN A 4 46.01 -44.93 7.02
C ASN A 4 46.60 -44.15 5.83
N PRO A 5 46.27 -44.49 4.58
CA PRO A 5 46.77 -43.74 3.44
C PRO A 5 46.15 -42.34 3.46
N ASN A 6 47.01 -41.33 3.35
CA ASN A 6 46.62 -39.93 3.16
C ASN A 6 45.60 -39.88 2.01
N PRO A 7 44.39 -39.32 2.19
CA PRO A 7 43.39 -39.31 1.14
C PRO A 7 43.96 -38.56 -0.05
N ASP A 8 43.96 -39.26 -1.19
CA ASP A 8 44.31 -38.74 -2.50
C ASP A 8 43.67 -37.35 -2.70
N GLU A 9 44.40 -36.42 -3.30
CA GLU A 9 43.98 -35.01 -3.46
C GLU A 9 42.61 -34.91 -4.17
N ALA A 10 42.31 -35.87 -5.04
CA ALA A 10 41.00 -36.08 -5.66
C ALA A 10 39.88 -36.39 -4.65
N THR A 11 40.15 -37.25 -3.67
CA THR A 11 39.20 -37.61 -2.60
C THR A 11 38.90 -36.40 -1.71
N ARG A 12 39.93 -35.60 -1.41
CA ARG A 12 39.76 -34.36 -0.64
C ARG A 12 38.92 -33.33 -1.38
N ARG A 13 39.15 -33.15 -2.69
CA ARG A 13 38.34 -32.26 -3.53
C ARG A 13 36.87 -32.69 -3.59
N GLU A 14 36.60 -33.99 -3.74
CA GLU A 14 35.22 -34.50 -3.78
C GLU A 14 34.46 -34.27 -2.47
N LEU A 15 35.12 -34.44 -1.32
CA LEU A 15 34.52 -34.15 -0.01
C LEU A 15 34.20 -32.67 0.17
N LEU A 16 35.10 -31.78 -0.27
CA LEU A 16 34.88 -30.33 -0.22
C LEU A 16 33.75 -29.89 -1.17
N LEU A 17 33.64 -30.50 -2.36
CA LEU A 17 32.51 -30.28 -3.27
C LEU A 17 31.17 -30.61 -2.59
N LYS A 18 31.07 -31.78 -1.95
CA LYS A 18 29.86 -32.19 -1.22
C LYS A 18 29.58 -31.26 -0.04
N ALA A 19 30.61 -30.86 0.70
CA ALA A 19 30.47 -29.93 1.82
C ALA A 19 29.91 -28.57 1.38
N ALA A 20 30.43 -27.99 0.29
CA ALA A 20 29.93 -26.73 -0.25
C ALA A 20 28.45 -26.81 -0.63
N GLN A 21 28.03 -27.89 -1.30
CA GLN A 21 26.62 -28.11 -1.65
C GLN A 21 25.72 -28.28 -0.41
N CYS A 22 26.21 -28.95 0.64
CA CYS A 22 25.49 -29.04 1.91
C CYS A 22 25.33 -27.66 2.57
N TYR A 23 26.38 -26.82 2.57
CA TYR A 23 26.30 -25.47 3.10
C TYR A 23 25.30 -24.59 2.34
N ILE A 24 25.25 -24.67 1.00
CA ILE A 24 24.20 -23.99 0.21
C ILE A 24 22.80 -24.44 0.64
N LYS A 25 22.56 -25.76 0.74
CA LYS A 25 21.26 -26.30 1.14
C LYS A 25 20.86 -25.92 2.57
N ALA A 26 21.84 -25.74 3.45
CA ALA A 26 21.64 -25.32 4.82
C ALA A 26 21.50 -23.79 4.99
N GLY A 27 21.67 -23.01 3.90
CA GLY A 27 21.65 -21.54 3.93
C GLY A 27 22.93 -20.91 4.48
N TRP A 28 24.01 -21.69 4.67
CA TRP A 28 25.31 -21.22 5.15
C TRP A 28 26.17 -20.73 3.97
N LEU A 29 25.71 -19.68 3.32
CA LEU A 29 26.25 -19.22 2.03
C LEU A 29 27.70 -18.71 2.15
N ALA A 30 28.06 -18.07 3.26
CA ALA A 30 29.44 -17.62 3.50
C ALA A 30 30.42 -18.80 3.63
N ASP A 31 30.01 -19.88 4.31
CA ASP A 31 30.78 -21.13 4.40
C ASP A 31 30.89 -21.82 3.04
N ALA A 32 29.81 -21.83 2.27
CA ALA A 32 29.82 -22.37 0.92
C ALA A 32 30.81 -21.61 0.02
N CYS A 33 30.81 -20.28 0.01
CA CYS A 33 31.75 -19.47 -0.77
C CYS A 33 33.21 -19.79 -0.42
N ARG A 34 33.54 -19.86 0.88
CA ARG A 34 34.90 -20.19 1.34
C ARG A 34 35.36 -21.55 0.82
N VAL A 35 34.47 -22.55 0.86
CA VAL A 35 34.78 -23.88 0.35
C VAL A 35 34.90 -23.87 -1.18
N TRP A 36 34.03 -23.16 -1.90
CA TRP A 36 34.10 -23.01 -3.37
C TRP A 36 35.42 -22.39 -3.82
N GLU A 37 35.86 -21.30 -3.17
CA GLU A 37 37.15 -20.69 -3.44
C GLU A 37 38.32 -21.62 -3.12
N GLN A 38 38.24 -22.36 -2.00
CA GLN A 38 39.29 -23.29 -1.58
C GLN A 38 39.55 -24.41 -2.61
N ILE A 39 38.51 -24.84 -3.34
CA ILE A 39 38.63 -25.87 -4.38
C ILE A 39 38.79 -25.30 -5.80
N GLY A 40 38.89 -23.97 -5.94
CA GLY A 40 39.10 -23.28 -7.22
C GLY A 40 37.84 -23.16 -8.09
N GLU A 41 36.65 -23.44 -7.55
CA GLU A 41 35.36 -23.32 -8.23
C GLU A 41 34.84 -21.88 -8.12
N TYR A 42 35.61 -20.94 -8.69
CA TYR A 42 35.37 -19.51 -8.55
C TYR A 42 34.07 -19.03 -9.22
N GLN A 43 33.56 -19.74 -10.23
CA GLN A 43 32.29 -19.40 -10.88
C GLN A 43 31.11 -19.60 -9.92
N GLN A 44 31.13 -20.69 -9.15
CA GLN A 44 30.11 -21.05 -8.17
C GLN A 44 30.21 -20.15 -6.94
N ALA A 45 31.44 -19.83 -6.50
CA ALA A 45 31.66 -18.83 -5.46
C ALA A 45 31.08 -17.46 -5.88
N ALA A 46 31.35 -17.02 -7.10
CA ALA A 46 30.86 -15.74 -7.61
C ALA A 46 29.33 -15.67 -7.62
N GLN A 47 28.65 -16.70 -8.15
CA GLN A 47 27.18 -16.78 -8.14
C GLN A 47 26.61 -16.73 -6.71
N THR A 48 27.23 -17.45 -5.78
CA THR A 48 26.81 -17.45 -4.37
C THR A 48 27.04 -16.08 -3.71
N TYR A 49 28.08 -15.35 -4.11
CA TYR A 49 28.29 -13.96 -3.67
C TYR A 49 27.27 -12.98 -4.28
N GLU A 50 26.88 -13.16 -5.55
CA GLU A 50 25.81 -12.37 -6.17
C GLU A 50 24.48 -12.56 -5.43
N GLU A 51 24.12 -13.78 -5.03
CA GLU A 51 22.91 -14.06 -4.24
C GLU A 51 22.90 -13.32 -2.90
N GLN A 52 24.08 -13.07 -2.33
CA GLN A 52 24.26 -12.31 -1.09
C GLN A 52 24.45 -10.80 -1.33
N SER A 53 24.36 -10.34 -2.58
CA SER A 53 24.68 -8.95 -2.97
C SER A 53 26.10 -8.50 -2.59
N LEU A 54 27.05 -9.44 -2.51
CA LEU A 54 28.47 -9.22 -2.23
C LEU A 54 29.24 -9.06 -3.55
N TRP A 55 28.95 -7.97 -4.26
CA TRP A 55 29.37 -7.74 -5.65
C TRP A 55 30.89 -7.64 -5.85
N GLU A 56 31.63 -7.12 -4.87
CA GLU A 56 33.09 -6.98 -4.99
C GLU A 56 33.77 -8.36 -4.94
N GLN A 57 33.34 -9.21 -4.02
CA GLN A 57 33.80 -10.59 -3.89
C GLN A 57 33.39 -11.41 -5.12
N ALA A 58 32.18 -11.19 -5.65
CA ALA A 58 31.73 -11.80 -6.90
C ALA A 58 32.62 -11.37 -8.09
N ALA A 59 32.94 -10.08 -8.21
CA ALA A 59 33.80 -9.54 -9.27
C ALA A 59 35.20 -10.18 -9.26
N GLN A 60 35.81 -10.28 -8.08
CA GLN A 60 37.12 -10.91 -7.89
C GLN A 60 37.07 -12.39 -8.26
N CYS A 61 36.01 -13.11 -7.87
CA CYS A 61 35.83 -14.52 -8.22
C CYS A 61 35.60 -14.71 -9.73
N TYR A 62 34.79 -13.87 -10.38
CA TYR A 62 34.64 -13.92 -11.84
C TYR A 62 35.93 -13.60 -12.59
N THR A 63 36.74 -12.67 -12.08
CA THR A 63 38.08 -12.37 -12.61
C THR A 63 38.97 -13.62 -12.55
N LYS A 64 39.01 -14.32 -11.40
CA LYS A 64 39.75 -15.58 -11.24
C LYS A 64 39.21 -16.70 -12.14
N ALA A 65 37.90 -16.73 -12.37
CA ALA A 65 37.23 -17.65 -13.29
C ALA A 65 37.41 -17.28 -14.78
N LYS A 66 38.07 -16.15 -15.09
CA LYS A 66 38.18 -15.57 -16.44
C LYS A 66 36.82 -15.29 -17.10
N ASN A 67 35.78 -15.08 -16.29
CA ASN A 67 34.47 -14.68 -16.75
C ASN A 67 34.39 -13.15 -16.76
N TRP A 68 35.12 -12.56 -17.70
CA TRP A 68 35.42 -11.14 -17.74
C TRP A 68 34.17 -10.25 -17.88
N SER A 69 33.17 -10.67 -18.65
CA SER A 69 31.92 -9.92 -18.83
C SER A 69 31.11 -9.80 -17.54
N ASN A 70 31.04 -10.86 -16.73
CA ASN A 70 30.36 -10.83 -15.44
C ASN A 70 31.17 -10.08 -14.38
N ALA A 71 32.50 -10.24 -14.39
CA ALA A 71 33.39 -9.44 -13.54
C ALA A 71 33.20 -7.94 -13.79
N ALA A 72 33.16 -7.53 -15.06
CA ALA A 72 32.97 -6.13 -15.43
C ALA A 72 31.63 -5.56 -14.96
N ARG A 73 30.54 -6.33 -15.05
CA ARG A 73 29.22 -5.93 -14.53
C ARG A 73 29.25 -5.74 -13.02
N CYS A 74 29.88 -6.65 -12.28
CA CYS A 74 30.03 -6.54 -10.84
C CYS A 74 30.88 -5.32 -10.44
N TYR A 75 32.02 -5.09 -11.10
CA TYR A 75 32.85 -3.90 -10.85
C TYR A 75 32.10 -2.59 -11.12
N LEU A 76 31.21 -2.53 -12.12
CA LEU A 76 30.36 -1.37 -12.34
C LEU A 76 29.35 -1.14 -11.20
N ILE A 77 28.79 -2.20 -10.63
CA ILE A 77 27.90 -2.11 -9.46
C ILE A 77 28.66 -1.57 -8.24
N CYS A 78 29.92 -1.97 -8.08
CA CYS A 78 30.81 -1.50 -7.01
C CYS A 78 31.44 -0.12 -7.25
N GLU A 79 31.01 0.63 -8.27
CA GLU A 79 31.59 1.93 -8.63
C GLU A 79 33.11 1.89 -8.92
N GLN A 80 33.61 0.77 -9.46
CA GLN A 80 35.01 0.58 -9.88
C GLN A 80 35.13 0.59 -11.43
N PRO A 81 34.98 1.76 -12.09
CA PRO A 81 34.86 1.84 -13.55
C PRO A 81 36.13 1.40 -14.29
N GLN A 82 37.32 1.63 -13.72
CA GLN A 82 38.58 1.22 -14.35
C GLN A 82 38.73 -0.30 -14.38
N ALA A 83 38.45 -0.98 -13.27
CA ALA A 83 38.47 -2.45 -13.21
C ALA A 83 37.43 -3.08 -14.16
N ALA A 84 36.27 -2.44 -14.33
CA ALA A 84 35.28 -2.85 -15.31
C ALA A 84 35.75 -2.68 -16.76
N VAL A 85 36.43 -1.57 -17.08
CA VAL A 85 37.02 -1.32 -18.40
C VAL A 85 38.08 -2.37 -18.73
N ASP A 86 39.00 -2.61 -17.80
CA ASP A 86 40.06 -3.60 -17.97
C ASP A 86 39.45 -4.99 -18.21
N SER A 87 38.41 -5.35 -17.44
CA SER A 87 37.67 -6.60 -17.61
C SER A 87 36.96 -6.69 -18.97
N TRP A 88 36.29 -5.63 -19.45
CA TRP A 88 35.67 -5.64 -20.78
C TRP A 88 36.68 -5.75 -21.92
N LEU A 89 37.87 -5.17 -21.77
CA LEU A 89 38.95 -5.32 -22.74
C LEU A 89 39.48 -6.76 -22.79
N GLU A 90 39.64 -7.41 -21.64
CA GLU A 90 39.98 -8.84 -21.56
C GLU A 90 38.87 -9.74 -22.15
N ALA A 91 37.61 -9.30 -22.08
CA ALA A 91 36.49 -9.97 -22.76
C ALA A 91 36.48 -9.76 -24.29
N GLY A 92 37.32 -8.86 -24.82
CA GLY A 92 37.32 -8.45 -26.22
C GLY A 92 36.21 -7.48 -26.62
N ASP A 93 35.50 -6.89 -25.65
CA ASP A 93 34.40 -5.95 -25.89
C ASP A 93 34.86 -4.49 -25.74
N THR A 94 35.57 -4.02 -26.77
CA THR A 94 36.12 -2.66 -26.82
C THR A 94 35.03 -1.58 -26.75
N LEU A 95 33.80 -1.87 -27.21
CA LEU A 95 32.71 -0.89 -27.25
C LEU A 95 32.07 -0.69 -25.87
N GLN A 96 31.92 -1.77 -25.07
CA GLN A 96 31.50 -1.63 -23.67
C GLN A 96 32.55 -0.87 -22.84
N ALA A 97 33.84 -1.17 -23.03
CA ALA A 97 34.93 -0.42 -22.42
C ALA A 97 34.89 1.07 -22.79
N ALA A 98 34.79 1.37 -24.09
CA ALA A 98 34.70 2.74 -24.60
C ALA A 98 33.47 3.50 -24.06
N TRP A 99 32.34 2.82 -23.89
CA TRP A 99 31.12 3.40 -23.34
C TRP A 99 31.29 3.84 -21.88
N ILE A 100 31.96 3.05 -21.05
CA ILE A 100 32.22 3.39 -19.63
C ILE A 100 33.13 4.63 -19.55
N LEU A 101 34.14 4.70 -20.42
CA LEU A 101 35.10 5.80 -20.43
C LEU A 101 34.53 7.13 -20.96
N ALA A 102 33.41 7.09 -21.69
CA ALA A 102 32.81 8.27 -22.31
C ALA A 102 32.33 9.35 -21.31
N ASP A 103 32.16 9.02 -20.02
CA ASP A 103 31.82 9.99 -18.98
C ASP A 103 33.04 10.76 -18.44
N SER A 104 34.25 10.21 -18.58
CA SER A 104 35.46 10.83 -18.05
C SER A 104 36.02 11.83 -19.07
N LEU A 105 35.92 13.14 -18.76
CA LEU A 105 36.48 14.21 -19.59
C LEU A 105 37.96 13.99 -19.93
N GLN A 106 38.72 13.36 -19.04
CA GLN A 106 40.14 13.05 -19.24
C GLN A 106 40.35 11.91 -20.26
N GLN A 107 39.38 11.00 -20.42
CA GLN A 107 39.52 9.80 -21.25
C GLN A 107 38.79 9.87 -22.60
N ILE A 108 37.99 10.92 -22.87
CA ILE A 108 37.26 11.10 -24.15
C ILE A 108 38.19 11.06 -25.38
N TYR A 109 39.42 11.57 -25.27
CA TYR A 109 40.38 11.52 -26.38
C TYR A 109 40.86 10.09 -26.67
N SER A 110 41.06 9.29 -25.62
CA SER A 110 41.42 7.87 -25.74
C SER A 110 40.29 7.09 -26.41
N VAL A 111 39.04 7.29 -25.94
CA VAL A 111 37.84 6.68 -26.53
C VAL A 111 37.74 7.01 -28.02
N ARG A 112 37.90 8.28 -28.40
CA ARG A 112 37.82 8.68 -29.81
C ARG A 112 38.90 8.02 -30.67
N ALA A 113 40.13 7.90 -30.16
CA ALA A 113 41.21 7.22 -30.86
C ALA A 113 40.90 5.73 -31.06
N GLN A 114 40.35 5.06 -30.04
CA GLN A 114 39.90 3.67 -30.12
C GLN A 114 38.79 3.48 -31.15
N LEU A 115 37.77 4.35 -31.14
CA LEU A 115 36.65 4.28 -32.08
C LEU A 115 37.07 4.54 -33.54
N THR A 116 38.03 5.44 -33.77
CA THR A 116 38.49 5.78 -35.13
C THR A 116 39.16 4.59 -35.83
N ASN A 117 39.79 3.70 -35.05
CA ASN A 117 40.44 2.49 -35.55
C ASN A 117 39.53 1.25 -35.51
N PHE A 118 38.33 1.36 -34.93
CA PHE A 118 37.41 0.24 -34.80
C PHE A 118 36.56 0.08 -36.06
N ILE A 119 36.61 -1.11 -36.67
CA ILE A 119 35.80 -1.44 -37.85
C ILE A 119 34.56 -2.21 -37.37
N PRO A 120 33.33 -1.64 -37.48
CA PRO A 120 32.12 -2.31 -37.04
C PRO A 120 31.85 -3.55 -37.92
N GLN A 121 31.60 -4.69 -37.27
CA GLN A 121 31.35 -5.97 -37.94
C GLN A 121 29.87 -6.19 -38.24
N ASN A 122 28.99 -5.43 -37.61
CA ASN A 122 27.55 -5.52 -37.80
C ASN A 122 26.87 -4.15 -37.57
N PRO A 123 25.60 -3.99 -38.00
CA PRO A 123 24.88 -2.73 -37.83
C PRO A 123 24.73 -2.27 -36.38
N THR A 124 24.63 -3.21 -35.42
CA THR A 124 24.55 -2.89 -33.98
C THR A 124 25.82 -2.17 -33.52
N GLN A 125 27.00 -2.67 -33.90
CA GLN A 125 28.28 -2.06 -33.55
C GLN A 125 28.46 -0.67 -34.18
N ALA A 126 27.94 -0.46 -35.40
CA ALA A 126 27.93 0.87 -35.99
C ALA A 126 27.10 1.86 -35.15
N ILE A 127 25.95 1.43 -34.63
CA ILE A 127 25.10 2.25 -33.75
C ILE A 127 25.78 2.47 -32.39
N GLU A 128 26.44 1.46 -31.83
CA GLU A 128 27.21 1.60 -30.57
C GLU A 128 28.27 2.70 -30.69
N ILE A 129 29.03 2.74 -31.79
CA ILE A 129 30.02 3.79 -32.06
C ILE A 129 29.34 5.17 -32.11
N GLU A 130 28.19 5.28 -32.78
CA GLU A 130 27.43 6.53 -32.87
C GLU A 130 26.90 6.99 -31.50
N LEU A 131 26.39 6.08 -30.66
CA LEU A 131 25.94 6.40 -29.31
C LEU A 131 27.10 6.78 -28.38
N ILE A 132 28.24 6.07 -28.43
CA ILE A 132 29.44 6.45 -27.67
C ILE A 132 29.92 7.84 -28.11
N THR A 133 29.87 8.13 -29.41
CA THR A 133 30.22 9.46 -29.94
C THR A 133 29.25 10.53 -29.45
N ALA A 134 27.94 10.26 -29.49
CA ALA A 134 26.91 11.17 -28.95
C ALA A 134 27.12 11.43 -27.45
N ARG A 135 27.50 10.41 -26.67
CA ARG A 135 27.81 10.54 -25.25
C ARG A 135 29.04 11.41 -25.01
N CYS A 136 30.13 11.19 -25.75
CA CYS A 136 31.32 12.04 -25.70
C CYS A 136 30.99 13.51 -26.05
N GLU A 137 30.14 13.75 -27.05
CA GLU A 137 29.68 15.09 -27.44
C GLU A 137 28.84 15.75 -26.33
N ALA A 138 27.95 15.00 -25.67
CA ALA A 138 27.15 15.49 -24.55
C ALA A 138 28.04 15.96 -23.39
N SER A 139 29.05 15.17 -23.02
CA SER A 139 30.02 15.48 -21.96
C SER A 139 30.89 16.70 -22.29
N ARG A 140 31.14 16.98 -23.58
CA ARG A 140 31.94 18.13 -24.05
C ARG A 140 31.15 19.42 -24.28
N ARG A 141 29.95 19.55 -23.70
CA ARG A 141 29.01 20.68 -23.90
C ARG A 141 28.57 20.88 -25.36
N LYS A 142 28.77 19.89 -26.26
CA LYS A 142 28.24 19.89 -27.63
C LYS A 142 26.85 19.25 -27.68
N LYS A 143 25.96 19.72 -26.79
CA LYS A 143 24.65 19.10 -26.54
C LYS A 143 23.77 19.04 -27.80
N SER A 144 23.84 20.05 -28.67
CA SER A 144 23.05 20.07 -29.92
C SER A 144 23.49 19.02 -30.93
N GLN A 145 24.81 18.80 -31.07
CA GLN A 145 25.34 17.76 -31.98
C GLN A 145 24.99 16.36 -31.48
N SER A 146 25.16 16.14 -30.18
CA SER A 146 24.78 14.91 -29.50
C SER A 146 23.27 14.60 -29.65
N ALA A 147 22.41 15.59 -29.45
CA ALA A 147 20.95 15.45 -29.61
C ALA A 147 20.55 15.07 -31.06
N ILE A 148 21.16 15.70 -32.06
CA ILE A 148 20.90 15.38 -33.48
C ILE A 148 21.34 13.95 -33.79
N ARG A 149 22.55 13.59 -33.36
CA ARG A 149 23.10 12.25 -33.59
C ARG A 149 22.23 11.19 -32.91
N LEU A 150 21.86 11.40 -31.65
CA LEU A 150 20.96 10.51 -30.92
C LEU A 150 19.65 10.33 -31.69
N ARG A 151 19.00 11.42 -32.11
CA ARG A 151 17.72 11.36 -32.83
C ARG A 151 17.81 10.58 -34.15
N GLN A 152 18.91 10.69 -34.88
CA GLN A 152 19.13 9.94 -36.14
C GLN A 152 19.24 8.43 -35.91
N GLN A 153 19.70 7.99 -34.74
CA GLN A 153 19.91 6.57 -34.42
C GLN A 153 18.72 5.91 -33.70
N LEU A 154 17.66 6.66 -33.35
CA LEU A 154 16.52 6.13 -32.57
C LEU A 154 15.47 5.36 -33.38
N ASP A 155 15.34 5.64 -34.68
CA ASP A 155 14.31 5.05 -35.54
C ASP A 155 14.65 3.65 -36.11
N PRO A 156 15.93 3.29 -36.39
CA PRO A 156 16.18 2.05 -37.11
C PRO A 156 15.94 0.75 -36.34
N LEU A 157 16.39 0.57 -35.09
CA LEU A 157 16.57 -0.79 -34.56
C LEU A 157 16.56 -0.84 -33.04
N LEU A 158 15.46 -1.31 -32.48
CA LEU A 158 15.45 -1.91 -31.15
C LEU A 158 14.73 -3.25 -31.30
N THR A 159 15.45 -4.34 -31.10
CA THR A 159 14.88 -5.66 -30.82
C THR A 159 15.20 -6.02 -29.37
N GLN A 160 14.55 -7.06 -28.83
CA GLN A 160 14.82 -7.52 -27.45
C GLN A 160 16.31 -7.87 -27.22
N SER A 161 17.03 -8.30 -28.27
CA SER A 161 18.47 -8.61 -28.19
C SER A 161 19.39 -7.38 -28.12
N GLN A 162 18.86 -6.17 -28.32
CA GLN A 162 19.60 -4.90 -28.36
C GLN A 162 19.21 -3.96 -27.21
N GLN A 163 18.70 -4.49 -26.10
CA GLN A 163 18.24 -3.73 -24.94
C GLN A 163 19.31 -2.78 -24.36
N HIS A 164 20.60 -3.11 -24.48
CA HIS A 164 21.68 -2.24 -24.00
C HIS A 164 21.75 -0.91 -24.76
N LEU A 165 21.42 -0.88 -26.05
CA LEU A 165 21.37 0.35 -26.84
C LEU A 165 20.29 1.31 -26.33
N TYR A 166 19.14 0.77 -25.92
CA TYR A 166 18.08 1.54 -25.27
C TYR A 166 18.57 2.16 -23.94
N THR A 167 19.22 1.35 -23.09
CA THR A 167 19.82 1.84 -21.84
C THR A 167 20.86 2.94 -22.10
N TRP A 168 21.66 2.78 -23.16
CA TRP A 168 22.66 3.77 -23.57
C TRP A 168 22.01 5.08 -24.02
N ALA A 169 21.00 5.00 -24.90
CA ALA A 169 20.25 6.16 -25.36
C ALA A 169 19.60 6.94 -24.21
N LEU A 170 18.99 6.25 -23.24
CA LEU A 170 18.41 6.88 -22.05
C LEU A 170 19.46 7.65 -21.23
N ARG A 171 20.63 7.07 -21.01
CA ARG A 171 21.73 7.75 -20.29
C ARG A 171 22.18 9.02 -21.00
N ILE A 172 22.27 9.00 -22.34
CA ILE A 172 22.61 10.21 -23.11
C ILE A 172 21.53 11.27 -22.94
N ALA A 173 20.25 10.90 -23.07
CA ALA A 173 19.14 11.84 -22.92
C ALA A 173 19.08 12.48 -21.52
N GLN A 174 19.40 11.71 -20.47
CA GLN A 174 19.56 12.21 -19.10
C GLN A 174 20.65 13.28 -19.00
N VAL A 175 21.83 13.05 -19.58
CA VAL A 175 22.94 14.03 -19.59
C VAL A 175 22.59 15.29 -20.39
N LEU A 176 21.84 15.13 -21.48
CA LEU A 176 21.37 16.24 -22.31
C LEU A 176 20.31 17.09 -21.60
N ASN A 177 19.58 16.52 -20.62
CA ASN A 177 18.43 17.11 -19.95
C ASN A 177 17.33 17.53 -20.94
N ARG A 178 16.96 16.62 -21.85
CA ARG A 178 16.01 16.85 -22.95
C ARG A 178 14.85 15.85 -22.86
N PRO A 179 13.75 16.20 -22.17
CA PRO A 179 12.61 15.30 -21.95
C PRO A 179 11.96 14.80 -23.25
N ASP A 180 11.98 15.59 -24.31
CA ASP A 180 11.49 15.21 -25.64
C ASP A 180 12.27 14.04 -26.25
N LEU A 181 13.58 13.97 -26.06
CA LEU A 181 14.40 12.85 -26.52
C LEU A 181 14.16 11.62 -25.68
N THR A 182 14.04 11.78 -24.35
CA THR A 182 13.71 10.68 -23.46
C THR A 182 12.35 10.05 -23.81
N ALA A 183 11.35 10.87 -24.11
CA ALA A 183 10.05 10.39 -24.57
C ALA A 183 10.11 9.64 -25.90
N LEU A 184 10.91 10.13 -26.85
CA LEU A 184 11.14 9.43 -28.11
C LEU A 184 11.79 8.06 -27.88
N ILE A 185 12.76 7.96 -26.98
CA ILE A 185 13.44 6.69 -26.63
C ILE A 185 12.45 5.68 -26.01
N TYR A 186 11.58 6.13 -25.12
CA TYR A 186 10.54 5.26 -24.55
C TYR A 186 9.54 4.79 -25.61
N ALA A 187 9.12 5.68 -26.52
CA ALA A 187 8.23 5.33 -27.61
C ALA A 187 8.85 4.31 -28.57
N THR A 188 10.14 4.43 -28.89
CA THR A 188 10.84 3.45 -29.74
C THR A 188 11.02 2.12 -29.02
N ALA A 189 11.35 2.13 -27.72
CA ALA A 189 11.44 0.92 -26.89
C ALA A 189 10.12 0.16 -26.77
N TYR A 190 9.00 0.87 -26.67
CA TYR A 190 7.66 0.28 -26.67
C TYR A 190 7.35 -0.43 -27.99
N ARG A 191 7.61 0.24 -29.14
CA ARG A 191 7.42 -0.37 -30.47
C ARG A 191 8.28 -1.61 -30.67
N ALA A 192 9.48 -1.60 -30.09
CA ALA A 192 10.44 -2.69 -30.07
C ALA A 192 10.08 -3.83 -29.10
N LYS A 193 9.03 -3.68 -28.29
CA LYS A 193 8.62 -4.64 -27.24
C LYS A 193 9.72 -4.93 -26.23
N ILE A 194 10.51 -3.91 -25.86
CA ILE A 194 11.48 -4.05 -24.77
C ILE A 194 10.73 -4.27 -23.45
N PRO A 195 11.08 -5.30 -22.66
CA PRO A 195 10.44 -5.54 -21.37
C PRO A 195 10.52 -4.34 -20.44
N ASN A 196 9.44 -4.06 -19.71
CA ASN A 196 9.32 -2.99 -18.73
C ASN A 196 9.47 -1.55 -19.29
N ALA A 197 9.58 -1.38 -20.61
CA ALA A 197 9.69 -0.05 -21.22
C ALA A 197 8.47 0.84 -20.93
N SER A 198 7.25 0.26 -20.93
CA SER A 198 6.02 0.97 -20.58
C SER A 198 5.99 1.41 -19.11
N GLU A 199 6.37 0.52 -18.19
CA GLU A 199 6.41 0.83 -16.76
C GLU A 199 7.48 1.89 -16.44
N GLN A 200 8.64 1.80 -17.09
CA GLN A 200 9.71 2.80 -16.96
C GLN A 200 9.30 4.15 -17.56
N TRP A 201 8.59 4.14 -18.71
CA TRP A 201 8.01 5.34 -19.31
C TRP A 201 7.04 6.02 -18.34
N GLU A 202 6.10 5.27 -17.76
CA GLU A 202 5.12 5.80 -16.83
C GLU A 202 5.80 6.46 -15.62
N LYS A 203 6.73 5.74 -14.97
CA LYS A 203 7.51 6.28 -13.84
C LYS A 203 8.27 7.54 -14.22
N TRP A 204 8.94 7.55 -15.37
CA TRP A 204 9.72 8.69 -15.83
C TRP A 204 8.83 9.89 -16.26
N ALA A 205 7.73 9.65 -16.97
CA ALA A 205 6.81 10.66 -17.46
C ALA A 205 6.10 11.36 -16.31
N ILE A 206 5.64 10.60 -15.30
CA ILE A 206 5.08 11.15 -14.06
C ILE A 206 6.11 12.05 -13.36
N ALA A 207 7.36 11.59 -13.23
CA ALA A 207 8.41 12.33 -12.54
C ALA A 207 8.90 13.58 -13.29
N THR A 208 8.87 13.58 -14.63
CA THR A 208 9.59 14.58 -15.45
C THR A 208 8.68 15.52 -16.24
N LEU A 209 7.55 15.01 -16.75
CA LEU A 209 6.65 15.77 -17.61
C LEU A 209 5.40 16.28 -16.88
N GLY A 210 5.16 15.79 -15.65
CA GLY A 210 3.85 15.95 -15.01
C GLY A 210 2.75 15.23 -15.80
N ASP A 211 1.49 15.49 -15.50
CA ASP A 211 0.37 14.85 -16.20
C ASP A 211 0.11 15.47 -17.59
N ALA A 212 0.92 15.06 -18.57
CA ALA A 212 0.77 15.45 -19.98
C ALA A 212 -0.06 14.43 -20.80
N THR A 213 -0.73 13.48 -20.15
CA THR A 213 -1.33 12.33 -20.85
C THR A 213 -2.73 12.59 -21.40
N GLY A 214 -3.43 13.64 -20.93
CA GLY A 214 -4.79 13.97 -21.37
C GLY A 214 -5.81 12.86 -21.10
N VAL A 215 -5.45 11.83 -20.34
CA VAL A 215 -6.37 10.85 -19.78
C VAL A 215 -6.92 11.47 -18.50
N PRO A 216 -8.25 11.63 -18.34
CA PRO A 216 -8.79 12.11 -17.07
C PRO A 216 -8.39 11.12 -15.97
N LYS A 217 -7.54 11.55 -15.03
CA LYS A 217 -7.34 10.81 -13.79
C LYS A 217 -8.65 10.81 -12.99
N PRO A 218 -9.03 9.69 -12.35
CA PRO A 218 -9.75 9.75 -11.10
C PRO A 218 -8.85 10.55 -10.14
N GLU A 219 -9.41 11.63 -9.57
CA GLU A 219 -8.72 12.60 -8.72
C GLU A 219 -7.63 11.98 -7.83
N GLU A 220 -6.40 12.48 -7.96
CA GLU A 220 -5.35 12.25 -6.96
C GLU A 220 -5.80 12.92 -5.65
N SER A 221 -6.42 12.14 -4.77
CA SER A 221 -6.67 12.58 -3.40
C SER A 221 -5.33 12.69 -2.67
N GLU A 222 -4.99 13.91 -2.26
CA GLU A 222 -3.95 14.31 -1.32
C GLU A 222 -3.46 13.20 -0.38
N GLY A 223 -2.15 12.91 -0.36
CA GLY A 223 -1.45 12.38 0.83
C GLY A 223 -1.90 11.03 1.42
N LEU A 224 -2.77 10.25 0.76
CA LEU A 224 -3.28 9.01 1.34
C LEU A 224 -2.22 7.88 1.31
N LYS A 225 -1.93 7.32 2.47
CA LYS A 225 -1.07 6.15 2.65
C LYS A 225 -1.86 4.87 2.38
N PRO A 226 -1.32 3.90 1.63
CA PRO A 226 -1.93 2.58 1.54
C PRO A 226 -1.67 1.78 2.82
N TYR A 227 -2.58 0.87 3.15
CA TYR A 227 -2.34 -0.20 4.11
C TYR A 227 -3.10 -1.46 3.69
N GLU A 228 -2.49 -2.60 3.98
CA GLU A 228 -3.03 -3.92 3.65
C GLU A 228 -3.58 -4.59 4.92
N PHE A 229 -4.66 -5.33 4.76
CA PHE A 229 -5.32 -6.05 5.83
C PHE A 229 -6.04 -7.28 5.28
N GLU A 230 -6.28 -8.24 6.17
CA GLU A 230 -7.02 -9.46 5.84
C GLU A 230 -8.48 -9.31 6.28
N VAL A 231 -9.41 -9.54 5.35
CA VAL A 231 -10.84 -9.62 5.62
C VAL A 231 -11.23 -11.08 5.76
N ALA A 232 -11.90 -11.43 6.85
CA ALA A 232 -12.44 -12.76 7.08
C ALA A 232 -13.93 -12.80 6.77
N THR A 233 -14.40 -13.90 6.20
CA THR A 233 -15.83 -14.22 6.11
C THR A 233 -16.10 -15.60 6.71
N VAL A 234 -17.29 -15.79 7.27
CA VAL A 234 -17.72 -17.01 7.94
C VAL A 234 -19.00 -17.56 7.35
N ASN A 235 -19.16 -18.87 7.43
CA ASN A 235 -20.45 -19.52 7.20
C ASN A 235 -21.39 -19.33 8.40
N ARG A 236 -22.62 -19.83 8.29
CA ARG A 236 -23.65 -19.81 9.33
C ARG A 236 -23.26 -20.46 10.67
N ARG A 237 -22.21 -21.31 10.71
CA ARG A 237 -21.65 -21.93 11.92
C ARG A 237 -20.51 -21.12 12.55
N GLY A 238 -20.18 -19.95 11.99
CA GLY A 238 -19.08 -19.12 12.46
C GLY A 238 -17.70 -19.62 12.05
N GLU A 239 -17.61 -20.61 11.16
CA GLU A 239 -16.34 -21.12 10.65
C GLU A 239 -15.84 -20.22 9.52
N ILE A 240 -14.56 -19.84 9.56
CA ILE A 240 -13.95 -19.00 8.52
C ILE A 240 -13.94 -19.76 7.18
N ILE A 241 -14.64 -19.22 6.18
CA ILE A 241 -14.72 -19.79 4.83
C ILE A 241 -13.78 -19.12 3.85
N THR A 242 -13.48 -17.84 4.03
CA THR A 242 -12.57 -17.11 3.14
C THR A 242 -11.81 -16.05 3.92
N LYS A 243 -10.52 -15.92 3.60
CA LYS A 243 -9.64 -14.83 3.99
C LYS A 243 -9.11 -14.18 2.74
N ALA A 244 -9.30 -12.87 2.61
CA ALA A 244 -8.86 -12.13 1.45
C ALA A 244 -8.05 -10.91 1.87
N TRP A 245 -6.86 -10.78 1.28
CA TRP A 245 -6.09 -9.56 1.40
C TRP A 245 -6.78 -8.43 0.63
N ARG A 246 -6.92 -7.29 1.29
CA ARG A 246 -7.47 -6.06 0.75
C ARG A 246 -6.51 -4.93 1.08
N GLN A 247 -6.67 -3.84 0.33
CA GLN A 247 -5.93 -2.62 0.54
C GLN A 247 -6.92 -1.48 0.65
N ALA A 248 -6.70 -0.58 1.61
CA ALA A 248 -7.39 0.70 1.67
C ALA A 248 -6.37 1.83 1.76
N ARG A 249 -6.87 3.05 1.61
CA ARG A 249 -6.08 4.28 1.66
C ARG A 249 -6.58 5.11 2.83
N TYR A 250 -5.67 5.76 3.55
CA TYR A 250 -6.01 6.60 4.69
C TYR A 250 -5.05 7.78 4.81
N PHE A 251 -5.46 8.84 5.49
CA PHE A 251 -4.53 9.83 6.04
C PHE A 251 -4.56 9.81 7.56
N THR A 252 -3.56 10.42 8.18
CA THR A 252 -3.52 10.60 9.64
C THR A 252 -3.67 12.07 9.95
N GLU A 253 -4.72 12.41 10.68
CA GLU A 253 -4.88 13.72 11.32
C GLU A 253 -4.12 13.70 12.65
N TYR A 254 -3.18 14.62 12.86
CA TYR A 254 -2.38 14.64 14.09
C TYR A 254 -2.96 15.67 15.07
N LEU A 255 -3.47 15.17 16.19
CA LEU A 255 -4.00 15.96 17.28
C LEU A 255 -2.87 16.48 18.19
N LEU A 256 -3.24 17.20 19.25
CA LEU A 256 -2.30 17.62 20.30
C LEU A 256 -1.45 16.44 20.80
N ASN A 257 -0.18 16.70 21.07
CA ASN A 257 0.82 15.72 21.53
C ASN A 257 1.10 14.58 20.53
N GLY A 258 0.78 14.76 19.24
CA GLY A 258 1.10 13.79 18.19
C GLY A 258 0.19 12.56 18.15
N ILE A 259 -0.95 12.60 18.84
CA ILE A 259 -1.95 11.52 18.80
C ILE A 259 -2.57 11.48 17.41
N GLY A 260 -2.44 10.36 16.71
CA GLY A 260 -2.97 10.17 15.36
C GLY A 260 -4.45 9.76 15.36
N LEU A 261 -5.22 10.35 14.46
CA LEU A 261 -6.56 9.95 14.07
C LEU A 261 -6.51 9.49 12.61
N GLU A 262 -6.59 8.19 12.38
CA GLU A 262 -6.53 7.60 11.04
C GLU A 262 -7.90 7.66 10.36
N MET A 263 -7.96 8.29 9.19
CA MET A 263 -9.16 8.54 8.40
C MET A 263 -9.09 7.77 7.09
N VAL A 264 -9.92 6.74 6.95
CA VAL A 264 -9.94 5.83 5.80
C VAL A 264 -10.80 6.41 4.69
N TYR A 265 -10.29 6.37 3.45
CA TYR A 265 -11.05 6.73 2.26
C TYR A 265 -12.11 5.67 1.97
N ILE A 266 -13.36 6.10 1.96
CA ILE A 266 -14.52 5.28 1.64
C ILE A 266 -14.97 5.65 0.22
N PRO A 267 -14.86 4.73 -0.75
CA PRO A 267 -15.24 5.02 -2.13
C PRO A 267 -16.75 5.25 -2.22
N GLY A 268 -17.17 6.23 -3.01
CA GLY A 268 -18.58 6.43 -3.33
C GLY A 268 -19.16 5.23 -4.09
N GLY A 269 -20.47 5.05 -3.98
CA GLY A 269 -21.15 3.90 -4.55
C GLY A 269 -22.65 3.92 -4.29
N THR A 270 -23.37 2.93 -4.81
CA THR A 270 -24.79 2.77 -4.55
C THR A 270 -25.01 1.42 -3.86
N PHE A 271 -25.85 1.40 -2.83
CA PHE A 271 -26.17 0.20 -2.07
C PHE A 271 -27.64 0.16 -1.66
N MET A 272 -28.11 -1.01 -1.26
CA MET A 272 -29.44 -1.18 -0.66
C MET A 272 -29.34 -1.00 0.84
N MET A 273 -29.93 0.09 1.35
CA MET A 273 -30.00 0.42 2.78
C MET A 273 -31.23 -0.22 3.41
N GLY A 274 -31.06 -0.75 4.63
CA GLY A 274 -32.11 -1.45 5.37
C GLY A 274 -32.05 -2.98 5.26
N SER A 275 -32.93 -3.64 6.00
CA SER A 275 -33.01 -5.11 6.06
C SER A 275 -33.77 -5.65 4.83
N PRO A 276 -33.25 -6.66 4.12
CA PRO A 276 -34.02 -7.34 3.08
C PRO A 276 -35.14 -8.20 3.70
N ASP A 277 -36.20 -8.47 2.95
CA ASP A 277 -37.33 -9.31 3.40
C ASP A 277 -36.93 -10.76 3.74
N THR A 278 -35.81 -11.22 3.17
CA THR A 278 -35.27 -12.58 3.35
C THR A 278 -34.39 -12.72 4.58
N GLU A 279 -33.87 -11.61 5.12
CA GLU A 279 -33.25 -11.63 6.44
C GLU A 279 -34.41 -11.90 7.39
N GLU A 280 -34.46 -13.11 7.94
CA GLU A 280 -35.63 -13.64 8.66
C GLU A 280 -36.27 -12.54 9.48
N LYS A 281 -37.59 -12.37 9.38
CA LYS A 281 -38.41 -11.60 10.33
C LYS A 281 -38.36 -12.29 11.69
N ASN A 282 -37.17 -12.40 12.23
CA ASN A 282 -36.87 -12.85 13.57
C ASN A 282 -37.12 -11.66 14.51
N GLU A 283 -37.05 -11.91 15.81
CA GLU A 283 -37.26 -10.88 16.85
C GLU A 283 -36.27 -9.68 16.73
N TRP A 284 -35.25 -9.79 15.87
CA TRP A 284 -34.19 -8.81 15.69
C TRP A 284 -34.44 -7.83 14.55
N SER A 285 -35.15 -8.22 13.49
CA SER A 285 -35.49 -7.36 12.35
C SER A 285 -36.70 -6.49 12.72
N GLN A 286 -36.43 -5.26 13.12
CA GLN A 286 -37.46 -4.34 13.56
C GLN A 286 -38.14 -3.71 12.33
N GLY A 287 -39.44 -3.41 12.40
CA GLY A 287 -40.17 -2.65 11.36
C GLY A 287 -39.61 -1.25 11.06
N LYS A 288 -38.54 -0.86 11.77
CA LYS A 288 -37.76 0.37 11.65
C LYS A 288 -36.67 0.29 10.58
N GLU A 289 -36.33 -0.91 10.12
CA GLU A 289 -35.25 -1.18 9.16
C GLU A 289 -35.76 -1.31 7.71
N VAL A 290 -37.04 -1.04 7.49
CA VAL A 290 -37.76 -1.18 6.22
C VAL A 290 -38.43 0.14 5.83
N PRO A 291 -38.80 0.37 4.55
CA PRO A 291 -38.47 -0.46 3.40
C PRO A 291 -36.98 -0.41 3.04
N GLN A 292 -36.50 -1.48 2.43
CA GLN A 292 -35.18 -1.44 1.80
C GLN A 292 -35.23 -0.47 0.61
N HIS A 293 -34.24 0.42 0.49
CA HIS A 293 -34.20 1.43 -0.56
C HIS A 293 -32.77 1.65 -1.06
N SER A 294 -32.66 2.15 -2.30
CA SER A 294 -31.37 2.41 -2.94
C SER A 294 -30.84 3.78 -2.50
N VAL A 295 -29.58 3.83 -2.06
CA VAL A 295 -28.91 5.06 -1.64
C VAL A 295 -27.56 5.18 -2.35
N THR A 296 -27.30 6.35 -2.93
CA THR A 296 -26.01 6.71 -3.54
C THR A 296 -25.18 7.55 -2.58
N ILE A 297 -24.02 7.03 -2.18
CA ILE A 297 -23.06 7.68 -1.28
C ILE A 297 -21.94 8.30 -2.10
N GLN A 298 -21.65 9.57 -1.85
CA GLN A 298 -20.45 10.24 -2.38
C GLN A 298 -19.20 9.78 -1.63
N PRO A 299 -18.00 9.81 -2.25
CA PRO A 299 -16.76 9.51 -1.54
C PRO A 299 -16.56 10.42 -0.31
N PHE A 300 -16.08 9.83 0.77
CA PHE A 300 -15.83 10.54 2.03
C PHE A 300 -14.73 9.82 2.81
N TYR A 301 -14.26 10.43 3.90
CA TYR A 301 -13.38 9.77 4.85
C TYR A 301 -14.13 9.42 6.13
N MET A 302 -13.80 8.28 6.72
CA MET A 302 -14.36 7.84 8.01
C MET A 302 -13.23 7.40 8.94
N GLY A 303 -13.37 7.67 10.23
CA GLY A 303 -12.45 7.17 11.24
C GLY A 303 -12.29 5.65 11.13
N LYS A 304 -11.05 5.19 11.00
CA LYS A 304 -10.69 3.76 10.92
C LYS A 304 -11.26 2.96 12.09
N TYR A 305 -11.32 3.63 13.24
CA TYR A 305 -11.78 3.15 14.53
C TYR A 305 -12.85 4.09 15.10
N GLN A 306 -13.57 3.60 16.12
CA GLN A 306 -14.26 4.47 17.07
C GLN A 306 -13.27 5.45 17.71
N ILE A 307 -13.72 6.66 18.08
CA ILE A 307 -12.87 7.66 18.74
C ILE A 307 -12.32 7.07 20.03
N THR A 308 -11.00 7.07 20.19
CA THR A 308 -10.35 6.52 21.38
C THR A 308 -10.38 7.49 22.55
N GLN A 309 -10.20 6.99 23.77
CA GLN A 309 -10.09 7.85 24.97
C GLN A 309 -8.93 8.85 24.88
N ALA A 310 -7.81 8.47 24.25
CA ALA A 310 -6.69 9.40 24.01
C ALA A 310 -7.09 10.53 23.03
N GLN A 311 -7.74 10.19 21.92
CA GLN A 311 -8.21 11.17 20.93
C GLN A 311 -9.28 12.09 21.53
N TRP A 312 -10.22 11.52 22.28
CA TRP A 312 -11.22 12.27 23.06
C TRP A 312 -10.57 13.31 23.96
N ARG A 313 -9.64 12.87 24.81
CA ARG A 313 -8.95 13.76 25.76
C ARG A 313 -8.18 14.87 25.05
N ALA A 314 -7.55 14.59 23.91
CA ALA A 314 -6.83 15.58 23.14
C ALA A 314 -7.77 16.71 22.66
N VAL A 315 -8.94 16.36 22.11
CA VAL A 315 -9.92 17.33 21.59
C VAL A 315 -10.73 18.00 22.72
N ALA A 316 -11.07 17.28 23.79
CA ALA A 316 -11.77 17.83 24.94
C ALA A 316 -10.95 18.94 25.67
N ASN A 317 -9.63 18.92 25.54
CA ASN A 317 -8.74 19.97 26.06
C ASN A 317 -8.50 21.14 25.07
N MET A 318 -9.02 21.07 23.84
CA MET A 318 -9.01 22.20 22.91
C MET A 318 -10.00 23.30 23.36
N PRO A 319 -9.87 24.55 22.87
CA PRO A 319 -10.81 25.60 23.17
C PRO A 319 -12.27 25.20 22.91
N LYS A 320 -13.14 25.48 23.87
CA LYS A 320 -14.57 25.25 23.80
C LYS A 320 -15.23 26.06 22.67
N ILE A 321 -16.17 25.44 21.97
CA ILE A 321 -17.05 26.10 20.98
C ILE A 321 -18.42 26.39 21.61
N GLN A 322 -19.18 25.36 22.00
CA GLN A 322 -20.52 25.51 22.55
C GLN A 322 -20.64 25.02 24.00
N ARG A 323 -20.03 23.88 24.32
CA ARG A 323 -20.14 23.25 25.66
C ARG A 323 -18.85 22.70 26.20
N ASP A 324 -18.80 22.54 27.52
CA ASP A 324 -17.67 21.90 28.19
C ASP A 324 -17.73 20.39 27.97
N LEU A 325 -16.57 19.76 27.79
CA LEU A 325 -16.43 18.32 27.65
C LEU A 325 -15.68 17.78 28.86
N ASN A 326 -16.20 16.73 29.49
CA ASN A 326 -15.43 15.97 30.48
C ASN A 326 -14.28 15.25 29.75
N PRO A 327 -12.99 15.51 30.07
CA PRO A 327 -11.86 14.89 29.36
C PRO A 327 -11.66 13.39 29.69
N ASP A 328 -12.35 12.84 30.69
CA ASP A 328 -12.26 11.42 31.08
C ASP A 328 -13.65 10.83 31.44
N PRO A 329 -14.58 10.74 30.48
CA PRO A 329 -15.96 10.31 30.75
C PRO A 329 -16.12 8.79 30.89
N SER A 330 -15.23 8.02 30.24
CA SER A 330 -15.35 6.57 30.10
C SER A 330 -15.35 5.81 31.41
N TYR A 331 -16.21 4.80 31.52
CA TYR A 331 -16.17 3.76 32.55
C TYR A 331 -15.04 2.75 32.27
N CYS A 332 -14.95 2.23 31.05
CA CYS A 332 -13.97 1.20 30.70
C CYS A 332 -12.61 1.83 30.38
N LYS A 333 -11.72 1.97 31.37
CA LYS A 333 -10.47 2.74 31.21
C LYS A 333 -9.44 2.10 30.27
N GLY A 334 -8.86 2.92 29.39
CA GLY A 334 -7.69 2.58 28.57
C GLY A 334 -7.55 3.49 27.35
N GLU A 335 -6.35 3.98 27.08
CA GLU A 335 -6.13 5.04 26.08
C GLU A 335 -6.56 4.66 24.65
N ASN A 336 -6.42 3.38 24.29
CA ASN A 336 -6.80 2.84 22.99
C ASN A 336 -8.19 2.19 22.98
N ARG A 337 -8.97 2.31 24.05
CA ARG A 337 -10.37 1.88 24.07
C ARG A 337 -11.25 2.99 23.48
N PRO A 338 -12.43 2.65 22.91
CA PRO A 338 -13.37 3.67 22.49
C PRO A 338 -13.76 4.54 23.69
N VAL A 339 -13.95 5.83 23.44
CA VAL A 339 -14.65 6.69 24.39
C VAL A 339 -16.11 6.23 24.47
N GLU A 340 -16.61 6.15 25.69
CA GLU A 340 -18.03 5.95 25.97
C GLU A 340 -18.45 6.89 27.10
N GLN A 341 -19.74 6.89 27.43
CA GLN A 341 -20.36 7.92 28.26
C GLN A 341 -20.25 9.32 27.65
N VAL A 342 -20.50 9.42 26.35
CA VAL A 342 -20.61 10.70 25.64
C VAL A 342 -21.99 10.83 25.02
N SER A 343 -22.60 12.00 25.17
CA SER A 343 -23.88 12.31 24.55
C SER A 343 -23.69 12.66 23.06
N TRP A 344 -24.79 12.72 22.30
CA TRP A 344 -24.74 13.13 20.90
C TRP A 344 -24.18 14.55 20.77
N ASP A 345 -24.64 15.44 21.65
CA ASP A 345 -24.16 16.81 21.66
C ASP A 345 -22.66 16.92 22.00
N ASP A 346 -22.15 16.05 22.87
CA ASP A 346 -20.72 16.02 23.21
C ASP A 346 -19.89 15.56 22.01
N ALA A 347 -20.40 14.61 21.24
CA ALA A 347 -19.78 14.16 20.00
C ALA A 347 -19.80 15.26 18.91
N VAL A 348 -20.88 16.06 18.84
CA VAL A 348 -20.95 17.22 17.94
C VAL A 348 -19.97 18.32 18.36
N GLU A 349 -19.87 18.63 19.65
CA GLU A 349 -18.86 19.57 20.17
C GLU A 349 -17.44 19.08 19.85
N PHE A 350 -17.16 17.78 20.01
CA PHE A 350 -15.89 17.18 19.60
C PHE A 350 -15.61 17.43 18.11
N CYS A 351 -16.57 17.15 17.23
CA CYS A 351 -16.44 17.36 15.80
C CYS A 351 -16.17 18.83 15.45
N GLN A 352 -16.84 19.78 16.12
CA GLN A 352 -16.64 21.22 15.92
C GLN A 352 -15.25 21.68 16.36
N ARG A 353 -14.78 21.26 17.54
CA ARG A 353 -13.43 21.57 18.02
C ARG A 353 -12.36 21.00 17.09
N LEU A 354 -12.53 19.73 16.68
CA LEU A 354 -11.64 19.08 15.72
C LEU A 354 -11.62 19.85 14.38
N SER A 355 -12.79 20.31 13.92
CA SER A 355 -12.89 21.06 12.68
C SER A 355 -12.12 22.38 12.71
N VAL A 356 -12.26 23.14 13.79
CA VAL A 356 -11.54 24.40 13.99
C VAL A 356 -10.04 24.17 14.10
N PHE A 357 -9.63 23.12 14.82
CA PHE A 357 -8.21 22.80 15.02
C PHE A 357 -7.51 22.39 13.71
N THR A 358 -8.19 21.60 12.88
CA THR A 358 -7.62 21.01 11.66
C THR A 358 -7.86 21.86 10.41
N ASN A 359 -8.74 22.87 10.51
CA ASN A 359 -9.26 23.61 9.36
C ASN A 359 -9.87 22.69 8.27
N ARG A 360 -10.50 21.60 8.71
CA ARG A 360 -11.23 20.63 7.87
C ARG A 360 -12.57 20.35 8.53
N GLU A 361 -13.64 20.26 7.76
CA GLU A 361 -14.96 19.97 8.32
C GLU A 361 -15.08 18.50 8.74
N TYR A 362 -15.21 18.27 10.05
CA TYR A 362 -15.49 16.98 10.66
C TYR A 362 -16.92 16.95 11.21
N THR A 363 -17.61 15.84 10.97
CA THR A 363 -18.97 15.61 11.45
C THR A 363 -19.12 14.19 11.99
N LEU A 364 -20.27 13.90 12.59
CA LEU A 364 -20.75 12.52 12.69
C LEU A 364 -21.12 12.02 11.28
N PRO A 365 -20.98 10.72 10.99
CA PRO A 365 -21.48 10.16 9.74
C PRO A 365 -23.01 10.26 9.71
N SER A 366 -23.58 10.41 8.50
CA SER A 366 -25.00 10.12 8.33
C SER A 366 -25.26 8.62 8.57
N GLU A 367 -26.49 8.27 8.91
CA GLU A 367 -26.91 6.89 9.09
C GLU A 367 -26.65 6.06 7.82
N ALA A 368 -26.87 6.67 6.66
CA ALA A 368 -26.62 6.08 5.35
C ALA A 368 -25.11 5.87 5.09
N GLN A 369 -24.27 6.86 5.40
CA GLN A 369 -22.81 6.72 5.33
C GLN A 369 -22.32 5.60 6.25
N TRP A 370 -22.87 5.50 7.46
CA TRP A 370 -22.50 4.46 8.43
C TRP A 370 -22.88 3.06 7.93
N GLU A 371 -24.11 2.84 7.44
CA GLU A 371 -24.53 1.52 6.95
C GLU A 371 -23.73 1.09 5.72
N TYR A 372 -23.54 2.02 4.77
CA TYR A 372 -22.72 1.77 3.59
C TYR A 372 -21.31 1.34 3.96
N ALA A 373 -20.71 2.08 4.90
CA ALA A 373 -19.37 1.81 5.41
C ALA A 373 -19.30 0.49 6.17
N ALA A 374 -20.31 0.14 6.98
CA ALA A 374 -20.37 -1.12 7.72
C ALA A 374 -20.47 -2.32 6.77
N ARG A 375 -21.37 -2.24 5.77
CA ARG A 375 -21.58 -3.29 4.78
C ARG A 375 -20.36 -3.52 3.91
N ALA A 376 -19.66 -2.46 3.49
CA ALA A 376 -18.49 -2.52 2.61
C ALA A 376 -18.69 -3.46 1.39
N GLY A 377 -19.88 -3.38 0.78
CA GLY A 377 -20.28 -4.20 -0.37
C GLY A 377 -20.97 -5.53 -0.05
N SER A 378 -21.05 -5.93 1.22
CA SER A 378 -21.80 -7.13 1.64
C SER A 378 -23.31 -6.88 1.67
N THR A 379 -24.07 -7.92 1.34
CA THR A 379 -25.54 -7.95 1.42
C THR A 379 -26.05 -8.84 2.56
N THR A 380 -25.14 -9.43 3.33
CA THR A 380 -25.42 -10.27 4.50
C THR A 380 -25.67 -9.41 5.75
N PRO A 381 -26.19 -10.01 6.85
CA PRO A 381 -26.43 -9.26 8.09
C PRO A 381 -25.17 -8.60 8.65
N PHE A 382 -24.02 -9.28 8.55
CA PHE A 382 -22.70 -8.75 8.93
C PHE A 382 -21.78 -8.75 7.72
N HIS A 383 -20.76 -7.88 7.68
CA HIS A 383 -19.75 -7.97 6.62
C HIS A 383 -18.94 -9.27 6.64
N TYR A 384 -18.91 -9.94 7.81
CA TYR A 384 -18.33 -11.27 7.97
C TYR A 384 -19.18 -12.36 7.29
N GLY A 385 -20.46 -12.13 6.99
CA GLY A 385 -21.33 -13.13 6.38
C GLY A 385 -22.64 -13.32 7.15
N GLU A 386 -23.15 -14.54 7.16
CA GLU A 386 -24.46 -14.90 7.73
C GLU A 386 -24.50 -14.90 9.26
N THR A 387 -23.34 -14.85 9.92
CA THR A 387 -23.23 -14.78 11.38
C THR A 387 -21.94 -14.07 11.83
N ILE A 388 -21.77 -13.93 13.15
CA ILE A 388 -20.61 -13.30 13.79
C ILE A 388 -20.22 -14.06 15.07
N THR A 389 -18.93 -14.14 15.39
CA THR A 389 -18.42 -14.84 16.58
C THR A 389 -17.68 -13.90 17.53
N SER A 390 -17.42 -14.34 18.76
CA SER A 390 -16.65 -13.55 19.75
C SER A 390 -15.18 -13.30 19.35
N GLN A 391 -14.70 -13.91 18.26
CA GLN A 391 -13.38 -13.66 17.67
C GLN A 391 -13.42 -12.64 16.52
N LEU A 392 -14.61 -12.22 16.11
CA LEU A 392 -14.84 -11.26 15.03
C LEU A 392 -15.42 -9.94 15.54
N ALA A 393 -16.03 -9.92 16.72
CA ALA A 393 -16.44 -8.69 17.36
C ALA A 393 -16.62 -8.84 18.87
N ASN A 394 -16.80 -7.70 19.54
CA ASN A 394 -17.11 -7.62 20.96
C ASN A 394 -18.59 -7.32 21.20
N TYR A 395 -19.34 -8.34 21.63
CA TYR A 395 -20.77 -8.29 21.95
C TYR A 395 -21.08 -9.34 23.03
N ASN A 396 -22.34 -9.48 23.42
CA ASN A 396 -22.77 -10.55 24.32
C ASN A 396 -22.83 -11.88 23.57
N ALA A 397 -21.68 -12.56 23.49
CA ALA A 397 -21.52 -13.83 22.78
C ALA A 397 -22.01 -15.05 23.55
N ASN A 398 -22.65 -14.89 24.72
CA ASN A 398 -23.40 -15.98 25.34
C ASN A 398 -24.66 -16.34 24.53
N GLU A 399 -25.11 -15.42 23.67
CA GLU A 399 -26.21 -15.62 22.74
C GLU A 399 -25.68 -15.70 21.31
N THR A 400 -26.36 -16.49 20.48
CA THR A 400 -25.99 -16.73 19.09
C THR A 400 -27.01 -16.07 18.16
N TYR A 401 -26.54 -15.65 16.99
CA TYR A 401 -27.36 -15.15 15.90
C TYR A 401 -27.87 -16.28 15.01
N ALA A 402 -27.01 -17.26 14.69
CA ALA A 402 -27.34 -18.39 13.82
C ALA A 402 -26.91 -19.72 14.46
N GLU A 403 -26.06 -20.50 13.78
CA GLU A 403 -25.63 -21.85 14.21
C GLU A 403 -24.21 -21.85 14.79
N GLU A 404 -23.60 -20.69 14.97
CA GLU A 404 -22.30 -20.57 15.61
C GLU A 404 -22.35 -20.97 17.09
N PRO A 405 -21.26 -21.53 17.65
CA PRO A 405 -21.21 -21.82 19.07
C PRO A 405 -21.18 -20.51 19.90
N PRO A 406 -21.78 -20.50 21.11
CA PRO A 406 -21.59 -19.41 22.06
C PRO A 406 -20.10 -19.16 22.33
N GLY A 407 -19.75 -17.91 22.52
CA GLY A 407 -18.38 -17.44 22.73
C GLY A 407 -18.20 -16.66 24.03
N GLU A 408 -17.04 -16.03 24.16
CA GLU A 408 -16.68 -15.22 25.32
C GLU A 408 -17.47 -13.91 25.35
N TYR A 409 -18.29 -13.72 26.39
CA TYR A 409 -18.86 -12.42 26.73
C TYR A 409 -17.89 -11.65 27.62
N ARG A 410 -17.29 -10.57 27.10
CA ARG A 410 -16.19 -9.86 27.77
C ARG A 410 -16.63 -8.89 28.85
N GLU A 411 -17.90 -8.47 28.85
CA GLU A 411 -18.48 -7.55 29.85
C GLU A 411 -17.82 -6.16 29.94
N GLN A 412 -17.05 -5.78 28.92
CA GLN A 412 -16.39 -4.47 28.81
C GLN A 412 -16.05 -4.18 27.35
N THR A 413 -15.63 -2.95 27.06
CA THR A 413 -15.05 -2.61 25.75
C THR A 413 -13.77 -3.41 25.49
N THR A 414 -13.23 -3.34 24.29
CA THR A 414 -11.88 -3.79 23.93
C THR A 414 -11.12 -2.61 23.31
N PRO A 415 -9.77 -2.64 23.28
CA PRO A 415 -9.02 -1.71 22.45
C PRO A 415 -9.55 -1.72 21.01
N VAL A 416 -9.64 -0.54 20.38
CA VAL A 416 -10.09 -0.45 19.00
C VAL A 416 -9.16 -1.24 18.08
N GLY A 417 -9.71 -1.85 17.03
CA GLY A 417 -8.94 -2.66 16.10
C GLY A 417 -8.56 -4.05 16.62
N SER A 418 -9.17 -4.52 17.71
CA SER A 418 -8.92 -5.87 18.25
C SER A 418 -9.44 -6.99 17.34
N PHE A 419 -10.36 -6.68 16.42
CA PHE A 419 -10.99 -7.65 15.52
C PHE A 419 -10.70 -7.34 14.05
N PRO A 420 -10.80 -8.30 13.12
CA PRO A 420 -10.50 -8.07 11.71
C PRO A 420 -11.40 -7.00 11.07
N PRO A 421 -10.88 -6.15 10.16
CA PRO A 421 -11.66 -5.09 9.53
C PRO A 421 -12.59 -5.61 8.43
N ASN A 422 -13.46 -4.72 7.94
CA ASN A 422 -14.26 -4.96 6.74
C ASN A 422 -13.53 -4.64 5.43
N SER A 423 -14.19 -4.86 4.28
CA SER A 423 -13.58 -4.66 2.96
C SER A 423 -13.18 -3.21 2.64
N PHE A 424 -13.63 -2.22 3.41
CA PHE A 424 -13.14 -0.84 3.33
C PHE A 424 -12.01 -0.55 4.31
N GLY A 425 -11.65 -1.47 5.19
CA GLY A 425 -10.59 -1.31 6.18
C GLY A 425 -11.07 -0.66 7.49
N LEU A 426 -12.37 -0.62 7.72
CA LEU A 426 -12.94 -0.12 8.96
C LEU A 426 -13.05 -1.24 10.00
N TYR A 427 -12.76 -0.89 11.24
CA TYR A 427 -12.75 -1.81 12.37
C TYR A 427 -13.95 -1.55 13.29
N ASP A 428 -14.32 -2.59 14.05
CA ASP A 428 -15.31 -2.55 15.12
C ASP A 428 -16.72 -2.08 14.65
N MET A 429 -17.07 -2.29 13.38
CA MET A 429 -18.39 -1.91 12.83
C MET A 429 -19.56 -2.75 13.39
N HIS A 430 -19.28 -3.87 14.08
CA HIS A 430 -20.27 -4.82 14.59
C HIS A 430 -20.11 -5.12 16.08
N GLY A 431 -19.91 -4.08 16.91
CA GLY A 431 -19.90 -4.21 18.36
C GLY A 431 -18.97 -3.20 19.02
N ASN A 432 -18.43 -3.58 20.18
CA ASN A 432 -17.65 -2.75 21.09
C ASN A 432 -18.49 -1.64 21.73
N VAL A 433 -18.84 -0.59 21.00
CA VAL A 433 -19.77 0.48 21.42
C VAL A 433 -20.73 0.82 20.29
N ARG A 434 -21.95 1.23 20.64
CA ARG A 434 -22.87 1.81 19.66
C ARG A 434 -22.37 3.18 19.28
N GLU A 435 -22.66 3.60 18.06
CA GLU A 435 -22.10 4.81 17.50
C GLU A 435 -23.17 5.82 17.11
N TRP A 436 -23.04 7.04 17.62
CA TRP A 436 -23.87 8.17 17.22
C TRP A 436 -23.74 8.48 15.72
N CYS A 437 -24.88 8.63 15.05
CA CYS A 437 -24.98 9.21 13.71
C CYS A 437 -25.55 10.64 13.79
N ALA A 438 -25.39 11.41 12.71
CA ALA A 438 -25.90 12.77 12.63
C ALA A 438 -27.44 12.83 12.58
N ASP A 439 -28.09 11.76 12.12
CA ASP A 439 -29.51 11.69 11.82
C ASP A 439 -30.37 11.62 13.10
N PRO A 440 -31.40 12.47 13.21
CA PRO A 440 -32.54 12.25 14.09
C PRO A 440 -33.21 10.90 13.85
N TRP A 441 -33.97 10.42 14.84
CA TRP A 441 -34.68 9.15 14.77
C TRP A 441 -35.92 9.21 13.88
N HIS A 442 -36.06 8.25 12.95
CA HIS A 442 -37.29 7.99 12.21
C HIS A 442 -37.77 6.56 12.45
N ASP A 443 -39.09 6.36 12.50
CA ASP A 443 -39.67 5.06 12.82
C ASP A 443 -39.52 4.01 11.72
N ASN A 444 -39.15 4.40 10.50
CA ASN A 444 -38.90 3.53 9.35
C ASN A 444 -38.05 4.30 8.31
N TYR A 445 -37.93 3.77 7.08
CA TYR A 445 -37.26 4.42 5.94
C TYR A 445 -38.23 5.00 4.88
N GLU A 446 -39.52 5.16 5.20
CA GLU A 446 -40.46 5.79 4.28
C GLU A 446 -40.12 7.27 4.12
N GLY A 447 -39.77 7.68 2.89
CA GLY A 447 -39.34 9.04 2.60
C GLY A 447 -37.87 9.35 2.91
N ALA A 448 -37.08 8.33 3.27
CA ALA A 448 -35.64 8.50 3.53
C ALA A 448 -34.90 9.07 2.29
N PRO A 449 -33.89 9.95 2.49
CA PRO A 449 -33.06 10.45 1.41
C PRO A 449 -32.29 9.33 0.69
N SER A 450 -32.18 9.43 -0.63
CA SER A 450 -31.45 8.46 -1.46
C SER A 450 -30.04 8.90 -1.88
N ASP A 451 -29.55 10.02 -1.34
CA ASP A 451 -28.28 10.67 -1.70
C ASP A 451 -27.26 10.73 -0.55
N GLY A 452 -27.52 9.99 0.54
CA GLY A 452 -26.57 9.82 1.65
C GLY A 452 -26.45 11.01 2.60
N ARG A 453 -27.21 12.09 2.38
CA ARG A 453 -27.27 13.22 3.32
C ARG A 453 -27.98 12.82 4.62
N VAL A 454 -27.75 13.62 5.66
CA VAL A 454 -28.45 13.49 6.94
C VAL A 454 -29.96 13.69 6.72
N TRP A 455 -30.77 12.76 7.21
CA TRP A 455 -32.23 12.83 7.17
C TRP A 455 -32.73 13.73 8.30
N VAL A 456 -33.04 14.98 7.96
CA VAL A 456 -33.64 15.94 8.89
C VAL A 456 -35.07 16.23 8.45
N ASP A 457 -35.99 16.27 9.42
CA ASP A 457 -37.35 16.76 9.19
C ASP A 457 -37.38 18.29 9.41
N ASP A 458 -38.39 18.95 8.82
CA ASP A 458 -38.65 20.36 9.07
C ASP A 458 -39.13 20.63 10.52
N ASP A 459 -39.52 19.57 11.26
CA ASP A 459 -40.02 19.67 12.62
C ASP A 459 -38.90 19.48 13.66
N THR A 460 -38.49 20.59 14.26
CA THR A 460 -37.29 20.72 15.12
C THR A 460 -37.41 20.09 16.52
N GLU A 461 -38.46 19.33 16.82
CA GLU A 461 -38.73 18.81 18.17
C GLU A 461 -38.16 17.39 18.44
N ASN A 462 -37.62 16.72 17.41
CA ASN A 462 -37.06 15.37 17.59
C ASN A 462 -35.71 15.42 18.33
N ASN A 463 -35.74 15.03 19.61
CA ASN A 463 -34.57 15.01 20.48
C ASN A 463 -33.86 13.64 20.52
N TYR A 464 -34.26 12.69 19.68
CA TYR A 464 -33.68 11.35 19.62
C TYR A 464 -32.84 11.21 18.37
N TYR A 465 -31.64 10.62 18.52
CA TYR A 465 -30.69 10.44 17.43
C TYR A 465 -30.35 8.97 17.26
N ILE A 466 -29.97 8.63 16.03
CA ILE A 466 -29.69 7.25 15.62
C ILE A 466 -28.40 6.73 16.25
N LEU A 467 -28.45 5.47 16.68
CA LEU A 467 -27.30 4.68 17.08
C LEU A 467 -27.17 3.43 16.20
N ARG A 468 -25.93 3.07 15.86
CA ARG A 468 -25.61 1.92 14.99
C ARG A 468 -24.53 1.01 15.57
N GLY A 469 -24.42 -0.21 15.04
CA GLY A 469 -23.30 -1.14 15.25
C GLY A 469 -23.38 -2.10 16.44
N GLY A 470 -24.35 -1.92 17.35
CA GLY A 470 -24.43 -2.71 18.58
C GLY A 470 -23.29 -2.36 19.57
N ALA A 471 -23.17 -3.08 20.69
CA ALA A 471 -22.09 -2.88 21.66
C ALA A 471 -21.81 -4.14 22.48
N TRP A 472 -20.77 -4.08 23.30
CA TRP A 472 -20.35 -5.20 24.15
C TRP A 472 -21.46 -5.88 24.96
N PRO A 473 -22.49 -5.21 25.53
CA PRO A 473 -23.54 -5.90 26.30
C PRO A 473 -24.72 -6.36 25.44
N TYR A 474 -24.77 -6.02 24.15
CA TYR A 474 -25.91 -6.35 23.29
C TYR A 474 -25.75 -7.72 22.63
N ARG A 475 -26.90 -8.34 22.37
CA ARG A 475 -27.03 -9.57 21.59
C ARG A 475 -26.57 -9.35 20.15
N PRO A 476 -26.10 -10.39 19.44
CA PRO A 476 -25.53 -10.24 18.10
C PRO A 476 -26.53 -9.69 17.07
N GLY A 477 -27.84 -9.88 17.25
CA GLY A 477 -28.86 -9.30 16.38
C GLY A 477 -28.85 -7.76 16.33
N TYR A 478 -28.34 -7.08 17.37
CA TYR A 478 -28.16 -5.62 17.38
C TYR A 478 -26.85 -5.17 16.73
N CYS A 479 -25.96 -6.10 16.42
CA CYS A 479 -24.70 -5.83 15.75
C CYS A 479 -24.82 -5.93 14.23
N ARG A 480 -26.00 -6.25 13.67
CA ARG A 480 -26.20 -6.32 12.22
C ARG A 480 -26.01 -4.95 11.57
N SER A 481 -25.57 -4.95 10.31
CA SER A 481 -25.38 -3.73 9.52
C SER A 481 -26.67 -2.91 9.43
N ALA A 482 -27.81 -3.58 9.24
CA ALA A 482 -29.12 -2.94 9.12
C ALA A 482 -29.72 -2.50 10.47
N SER A 483 -29.23 -3.00 11.61
CA SER A 483 -29.87 -2.77 12.91
C SER A 483 -29.82 -1.30 13.33
N ARG A 484 -30.98 -0.71 13.57
CA ARG A 484 -31.12 0.68 14.03
C ARG A 484 -31.50 0.67 15.50
N ASN A 485 -30.69 1.31 16.34
CA ASN A 485 -30.99 1.40 17.77
C ASN A 485 -31.57 2.80 18.07
N SER A 486 -32.81 2.82 18.59
CA SER A 486 -33.48 4.05 19.04
C SER A 486 -33.39 4.26 20.56
N TYR A 487 -33.96 5.37 21.02
CA TYR A 487 -34.24 5.75 22.42
C TYR A 487 -33.17 6.48 23.21
N ASN A 488 -32.09 6.93 22.58
CA ASN A 488 -31.18 7.84 23.27
C ASN A 488 -31.47 9.28 22.86
N ARG A 489 -31.88 10.05 23.87
CA ARG A 489 -32.03 11.49 23.79
C ARG A 489 -30.65 12.11 23.55
N ARG A 490 -30.56 13.24 22.84
CA ARG A 490 -29.29 13.89 22.46
C ARG A 490 -28.34 14.20 23.62
N ASP A 491 -28.89 14.35 24.83
CA ASP A 491 -28.22 14.65 26.10
C ASP A 491 -27.94 13.40 26.95
N ASN A 492 -28.39 12.21 26.53
CA ASN A 492 -28.19 10.97 27.28
C ASN A 492 -26.75 10.46 27.18
N ILE A 493 -26.22 10.05 28.32
CA ILE A 493 -24.89 9.46 28.49
C ILE A 493 -25.06 7.97 28.85
N ASN A 494 -24.35 7.07 28.17
CA ASN A 494 -24.45 5.62 28.40
C ASN A 494 -23.08 4.92 28.25
N GLY A 495 -22.78 3.96 29.13
CA GLY A 495 -21.51 3.21 29.18
C GLY A 495 -21.22 2.25 28.03
N ASN A 496 -22.06 2.27 26.99
CA ASN A 496 -21.90 1.47 25.79
C ASN A 496 -22.14 2.27 24.49
N VAL A 497 -22.11 3.61 24.58
CA VAL A 497 -22.31 4.52 23.46
C VAL A 497 -21.08 5.41 23.30
N GLY A 498 -20.50 5.38 22.11
CA GLY A 498 -19.44 6.25 21.63
C GLY A 498 -19.79 6.78 20.24
N PHE A 499 -18.77 7.03 19.42
CA PHE A 499 -18.95 7.49 18.04
C PHE A 499 -17.65 7.33 17.24
N ARG A 500 -17.78 7.49 15.92
CA ARG A 500 -16.66 7.77 15.01
C ARG A 500 -16.98 9.03 14.20
N VAL A 501 -15.95 9.63 13.61
CA VAL A 501 -16.10 10.86 12.81
C VAL A 501 -15.99 10.56 11.32
N SER A 502 -16.58 11.45 10.52
CA SER A 502 -16.40 11.51 9.07
C SER A 502 -15.97 12.91 8.64
N CYS A 503 -15.40 13.01 7.44
CA CYS A 503 -15.16 14.28 6.77
C CYS A 503 -15.24 14.12 5.25
N GLY A 504 -15.55 15.20 4.54
CA GLY A 504 -15.63 15.19 3.08
C GLY A 504 -14.27 14.96 2.41
N VAL A 505 -14.29 14.37 1.21
CA VAL A 505 -13.18 14.53 0.26
C VAL A 505 -13.29 15.96 -0.25
N GLY A 506 -12.32 16.81 0.08
CA GLY A 506 -12.36 18.22 -0.31
C GLY A 506 -12.62 18.35 -1.81
N ARG A 507 -13.58 19.20 -2.21
CA ARG A 507 -13.68 19.64 -3.60
C ARG A 507 -12.42 20.46 -3.88
N THR A 508 -11.63 20.02 -4.85
CA THR A 508 -10.50 20.81 -5.36
C THR A 508 -10.96 22.11 -5.99
#